data_AF-X0TQU3-F1
#
_entry.id   AF-X0TQU3-F1
#
_cell.length_a   1.000
_cell.length_b   1.000
_cell.length_c   1.000
_cell.angle_alpha   90.00
_cell.angle_beta   90.00
_cell.angle_gamma   90.00
#
_symmetry.space_group_name_H-M   'P 1'
#
loop_
_entity.id
_entity.type
_entity.pdbx_description
1 polymer ?
#
loop_
_entity_poly.entity_id
_entity_poly.type
_entity_poly.pdbx_seq_one_letter_code
_entity_poly.pdbx_strand_id
1 'polypeptide(L)'
;LTDRDTISGRYGGDEFAILFPSTEREQAFLALERIRSEIEKLQTIEVQGQRLNMKVSISGGVAAYPIDGRNEREILRKADQAIYRAKGTGRNKICLSHEERMVTKTTHYTPTQLERLAKLSHDLNVGEADLLREAMDDLLIKYEVTDPFSR
;
A
#
# COMPACT_ATOMS: atom_id res chain seq x y z
N LEU A 1 -0.63 -21.88 -5.47
CA LEU A 1 -0.61 -20.63 -6.26
C LEU A 1 -0.18 -21.03 -7.66
N THR A 2 -1.11 -21.57 -8.43
CA THR A 2 -0.87 -22.09 -9.79
C THR A 2 -2.00 -21.60 -10.68
N ASP A 3 -2.28 -20.30 -10.59
CA ASP A 3 -3.08 -19.63 -11.60
C ASP A 3 -2.10 -18.87 -12.48
N ARG A 4 -2.07 -19.19 -13.78
CA ARG A 4 -1.00 -18.80 -14.72
C ARG A 4 -0.88 -17.28 -14.91
N ASP A 5 -1.86 -16.51 -14.41
CA ASP A 5 -1.96 -15.08 -14.60
C ASP A 5 -1.73 -14.26 -13.31
N THR A 6 -1.42 -14.90 -12.17
CA THR A 6 -1.08 -14.15 -10.94
C THR A 6 0.26 -13.44 -11.12
N ILE A 7 0.25 -12.11 -10.97
CA ILE A 7 1.46 -11.29 -11.08
C ILE A 7 1.88 -10.85 -9.69
N SER A 8 3.15 -11.02 -9.34
CA SER A 8 3.73 -10.49 -8.11
C SER A 8 4.95 -9.64 -8.42
N GLY A 9 5.18 -8.61 -7.59
CA GLY A 9 6.28 -7.69 -7.78
C GLY A 9 6.64 -6.94 -6.50
N ARG A 10 7.86 -6.41 -6.47
CA ARG A 10 8.31 -5.49 -5.42
C ARG A 10 7.83 -4.09 -5.77
N TYR A 11 7.02 -3.50 -4.90
CA TYR A 11 6.45 -2.16 -5.11
C TYR A 11 7.47 -1.07 -4.73
N GLY A 12 8.22 -1.28 -3.65
CA GLY A 12 9.29 -0.38 -3.20
C GLY A 12 9.72 -0.70 -1.77
N GLY A 13 11.00 -0.48 -1.41
CA GLY A 13 11.47 -0.77 -0.06
C GLY A 13 11.24 -2.24 0.34
N ASP A 14 10.52 -2.48 1.44
CA ASP A 14 10.08 -3.80 1.91
C ASP A 14 8.65 -4.16 1.47
N GLU A 15 8.04 -3.38 0.57
CA GLU A 15 6.67 -3.54 0.11
C GLU A 15 6.58 -4.38 -1.17
N PHE A 16 5.62 -5.31 -1.18
CA PHE A 16 5.33 -6.21 -2.29
C PHE A 16 3.85 -6.12 -2.65
N ALA A 17 3.54 -6.25 -3.94
CA ALA A 17 2.19 -6.30 -4.48
C ALA A 17 1.95 -7.62 -5.20
N ILE A 18 0.73 -8.14 -5.07
CA ILE A 18 0.27 -9.33 -5.79
C ILE A 18 -1.08 -9.00 -6.42
N LEU A 19 -1.18 -9.17 -7.74
CA LEU A 19 -2.41 -9.04 -8.50
C LEU A 19 -2.98 -10.43 -8.78
N PHE A 20 -4.24 -10.64 -8.40
CA PHE A 20 -4.98 -11.87 -8.64
C PHE A 20 -6.09 -11.62 -9.68
N PRO A 21 -5.87 -11.93 -10.98
CA PRO A 21 -6.90 -11.81 -12.00
C PRO A 21 -8.06 -12.77 -11.74
N SER A 22 -9.28 -12.38 -12.12
CA SER A 22 -10.47 -13.23 -12.08
C SER A 22 -10.72 -13.92 -10.72
N THR A 23 -10.22 -13.34 -9.64
CA THR A 23 -10.24 -13.93 -8.31
C THR A 23 -11.12 -13.09 -7.41
N GLU A 24 -12.03 -13.74 -6.69
CA GLU A 24 -12.88 -13.05 -5.71
C GLU A 24 -12.05 -12.54 -4.53
N ARG A 25 -12.52 -11.45 -3.92
CA ARG A 25 -11.83 -10.77 -2.81
C ARG A 25 -11.48 -11.73 -1.67
N GLU A 26 -12.43 -12.57 -1.29
CA GLU A 26 -12.31 -13.53 -0.19
C GLU A 26 -11.31 -14.65 -0.54
N GLN A 27 -11.24 -15.06 -1.82
CA GLN A 27 -10.27 -16.04 -2.29
C GLN A 27 -8.84 -15.47 -2.28
N ALA A 28 -8.68 -14.21 -2.72
CA ALA A 28 -7.40 -13.50 -2.64
C ALA A 28 -6.94 -13.33 -1.19
N PHE A 29 -7.86 -13.04 -0.26
CA PHE A 29 -7.59 -12.99 1.17
C PHE A 29 -7.08 -14.32 1.71
N LEU A 30 -7.76 -15.42 1.41
CA LEU A 30 -7.32 -16.76 1.83
C LEU A 30 -5.96 -17.13 1.25
N ALA A 31 -5.67 -16.73 0.00
CA ALA A 31 -4.37 -16.93 -0.62
C ALA A 31 -3.26 -16.15 0.11
N LEU A 32 -3.48 -14.88 0.43
CA LEU A 32 -2.53 -14.08 1.20
C LEU A 32 -2.36 -14.58 2.65
N GLU A 33 -3.42 -15.03 3.31
CA GLU A 33 -3.31 -15.61 4.67
C GLU A 33 -2.48 -16.89 4.67
N ARG A 34 -2.60 -17.72 3.63
CA ARG A 34 -1.70 -18.87 3.45
C ARG A 34 -0.24 -18.43 3.31
N ILE A 35 0.04 -17.44 2.46
CA ILE A 35 1.40 -16.90 2.29
C ILE A 35 1.93 -16.35 3.62
N ARG A 36 1.13 -15.57 4.34
CA ARG A 36 1.48 -14.99 5.65
C ARG A 36 1.82 -16.08 6.66
N SER A 37 0.99 -17.12 6.76
CA SER A 37 1.21 -18.24 7.69
C SER A 37 2.48 -19.02 7.35
N GLU A 38 2.76 -19.26 6.07
CA GLU A 38 3.99 -19.95 5.67
C GLU A 38 5.24 -19.11 5.98
N ILE A 39 5.20 -17.79 5.77
CA ILE A 39 6.30 -16.90 6.14
C ILE A 39 6.52 -16.86 7.66
N GLU A 40 5.44 -16.77 8.44
CA GLU A 40 5.51 -16.75 9.90
C GLU A 40 6.17 -18.01 10.50
N LYS A 41 6.00 -19.16 9.83
CA LYS A 41 6.61 -20.44 10.25
C LYS A 41 8.12 -20.49 10.01
N LEU A 42 8.68 -19.61 9.19
CA LEU A 42 10.11 -19.58 8.90
C LEU A 42 10.89 -19.19 10.18
N GLN A 43 11.76 -20.10 10.63
CA GLN A 43 12.66 -19.88 11.76
C GLN A 43 14.05 -19.39 11.33
N THR A 44 14.39 -19.65 10.07
CA THR A 44 15.67 -19.30 9.47
C THR A 44 15.40 -18.74 8.08
N ILE A 45 16.06 -17.63 7.76
CA ILE A 45 16.06 -17.05 6.41
C ILE A 45 17.48 -17.06 5.86
N GLU A 46 17.60 -17.18 4.55
CA GLU A 46 18.88 -17.09 3.85
C GLU A 46 19.06 -15.69 3.26
N VAL A 47 20.12 -15.00 3.65
CA VAL A 47 20.47 -13.67 3.16
C VAL A 47 21.91 -13.70 2.69
N GLN A 48 22.15 -13.47 1.40
CA GLN A 48 23.48 -13.47 0.79
C GLN A 48 24.30 -14.75 1.10
N GLY A 49 23.63 -15.91 1.07
CA GLY A 49 24.26 -17.21 1.36
C GLY A 49 24.47 -17.51 2.85
N GLN A 50 24.06 -16.61 3.76
CA GLN A 50 24.12 -16.85 5.20
C GLN A 50 22.74 -17.20 5.75
N ARG A 51 22.68 -18.27 6.56
CA ARG A 51 21.47 -18.65 7.30
C ARG A 51 21.37 -17.85 8.59
N LEU A 52 20.37 -16.99 8.67
CA LEU A 52 20.08 -16.16 9.84
C LEU A 52 18.89 -16.74 10.59
N ASN A 53 19.06 -17.00 11.89
CA ASN A 53 17.97 -17.40 12.78
C ASN A 53 17.14 -16.16 13.16
N MET A 54 16.24 -15.78 12.27
CA MET A 54 15.38 -14.61 12.41
C MET A 54 13.96 -14.97 12.03
N LYS A 55 13.01 -14.59 12.89
CA LYS A 55 11.58 -14.68 12.59
C LYS A 55 11.16 -13.47 11.78
N VAL A 56 10.48 -13.71 10.67
CA VAL A 56 9.90 -12.67 9.82
C VAL A 56 8.40 -12.90 9.75
N SER A 57 7.63 -11.82 9.66
CA SER A 57 6.19 -11.86 9.41
C SER A 57 5.82 -10.77 8.41
N ILE A 58 4.68 -10.95 7.75
CA ILE A 58 4.14 -9.94 6.84
C ILE A 58 2.77 -9.46 7.32
N SER A 59 2.45 -8.21 7.00
CA SER A 59 1.11 -7.64 7.16
C SER A 59 0.64 -7.20 5.78
N GLY A 60 -0.58 -7.58 5.41
CA GLY A 60 -1.09 -7.36 4.05
C GLY A 60 -2.50 -6.78 4.04
N GLY A 61 -2.85 -6.20 2.89
CA GLY A 61 -4.16 -5.62 2.63
C GLY A 61 -4.68 -6.10 1.29
N VAL A 62 -5.98 -6.43 1.24
CA VAL A 62 -6.66 -6.89 0.02
C VAL A 62 -7.71 -5.88 -0.37
N ALA A 63 -7.77 -5.54 -1.65
CA ALA A 63 -8.88 -4.79 -2.25
C ALA A 63 -9.22 -5.43 -3.60
N ALA A 64 -10.49 -5.38 -3.99
CA ALA A 64 -11.00 -6.00 -5.20
C ALA A 64 -11.71 -4.97 -6.10
N TYR A 65 -11.39 -5.02 -7.39
CA TYR A 65 -12.15 -4.31 -8.42
C TYR A 65 -13.36 -5.12 -8.85
N PRO A 66 -14.55 -4.53 -9.04
CA PRO A 66 -14.91 -3.13 -8.81
C PRO A 66 -15.47 -2.83 -7.40
N ILE A 67 -15.46 -3.82 -6.49
CA ILE A 67 -16.15 -3.78 -5.19
C ILE A 67 -15.62 -2.65 -4.30
N ASP A 68 -14.30 -2.52 -4.21
CA ASP A 68 -13.63 -1.58 -3.30
C ASP A 68 -13.20 -0.28 -3.98
N GLY A 69 -13.26 -0.23 -5.31
CA GLY A 69 -12.85 0.92 -6.10
C GLY A 69 -13.13 0.71 -7.59
N ARG A 70 -13.35 1.80 -8.31
CA ARG A 70 -13.71 1.81 -9.74
C ARG A 70 -12.52 2.07 -10.67
N ASN A 71 -11.36 2.33 -10.11
CA ASN A 71 -10.13 2.58 -10.85
C ASN A 71 -8.92 2.09 -10.02
N GLU A 72 -7.78 1.96 -10.68
CA GLU A 72 -6.52 1.51 -10.09
C GLU A 72 -6.16 2.29 -8.81
N ARG A 73 -6.26 3.62 -8.86
CA ARG A 73 -5.89 4.49 -7.73
C ARG A 73 -6.75 4.21 -6.49
N GLU A 74 -8.05 3.99 -6.67
CA GLU A 74 -8.94 3.63 -5.57
C GLU A 74 -8.62 2.26 -4.98
N ILE A 75 -8.34 1.26 -5.83
CA ILE A 75 -7.96 -0.09 -5.39
C ILE A 75 -6.67 -0.07 -4.58
N LEU A 76 -5.62 0.59 -5.10
CA LEU A 76 -4.35 0.74 -4.39
C LEU A 76 -4.55 1.45 -3.04
N ARG A 77 -5.31 2.56 -3.03
CA ARG A 77 -5.62 3.28 -1.79
C ARG A 77 -6.32 2.38 -0.77
N LYS A 78 -7.28 1.55 -1.20
CA LYS A 78 -8.01 0.64 -0.30
C LYS A 78 -7.14 -0.50 0.23
N ALA A 79 -6.25 -1.05 -0.60
CA ALA A 79 -5.28 -2.05 -0.17
C ALA A 79 -4.31 -1.46 0.88
N ASP A 80 -3.75 -0.28 0.62
CA ASP A 80 -2.87 0.43 1.56
C ASP A 80 -3.54 0.71 2.90
N GLN A 81 -4.80 1.14 2.89
CA GLN A 81 -5.59 1.33 4.12
C GLN A 81 -5.78 0.02 4.90
N ALA A 82 -6.00 -1.09 4.20
CA ALA A 82 -6.10 -2.38 4.84
C ALA A 82 -4.76 -2.82 5.46
N ILE A 83 -3.62 -2.58 4.78
CA ILE A 83 -2.27 -2.80 5.36
C ILE A 83 -2.09 -1.96 6.62
N TYR A 84 -2.50 -0.68 6.59
CA TYR A 84 -2.39 0.20 7.75
C TYR A 84 -3.19 -0.33 8.94
N ARG A 85 -4.42 -0.81 8.72
CA ARG A 85 -5.20 -1.48 9.77
C ARG A 85 -4.51 -2.74 10.29
N ALA A 86 -3.93 -3.55 9.41
CA ALA A 86 -3.18 -4.72 9.83
C ALA A 86 -2.01 -4.32 10.74
N LYS A 87 -1.24 -3.29 10.36
CA LYS A 87 -0.13 -2.76 11.17
C LYS A 87 -0.59 -2.14 12.49
N GLY A 88 -1.67 -1.36 12.49
CA GLY A 88 -2.23 -0.69 13.66
C GLY A 88 -2.93 -1.61 14.66
N THR A 89 -3.40 -2.79 14.22
CA THR A 89 -4.09 -3.76 15.09
C THR A 89 -3.21 -4.92 15.55
N GLY A 90 -1.88 -4.79 15.47
CA GLY A 90 -0.94 -5.78 16.00
C GLY A 90 -0.05 -6.48 14.98
N ARG A 91 -0.04 -6.03 13.71
CA ARG A 91 0.77 -6.60 12.61
C ARG A 91 0.45 -8.10 12.39
N ASN A 92 1.27 -8.76 11.57
CA ASN A 92 1.22 -10.20 11.27
C ASN A 92 -0.19 -10.71 10.93
N LYS A 93 -0.91 -9.98 10.07
CA LYS A 93 -2.26 -10.34 9.62
C LYS A 93 -2.56 -9.77 8.25
N ILE A 94 -3.53 -10.37 7.56
CA ILE A 94 -4.13 -9.79 6.37
C ILE A 94 -5.43 -9.09 6.78
N CYS A 95 -5.71 -7.95 6.17
CA CYS A 95 -6.98 -7.25 6.32
C CYS A 95 -7.64 -7.09 4.96
N LEU A 96 -8.96 -7.25 4.91
CA LEU A 96 -9.74 -6.79 3.75
C LEU A 96 -9.87 -5.27 3.80
N SER A 97 -10.01 -4.66 2.64
CA SER A 97 -10.54 -3.32 2.46
C SER A 97 -11.88 -3.17 3.16
N HIS A 98 -12.16 -1.96 3.61
CA HIS A 98 -13.43 -1.62 4.26
C HIS A 98 -13.93 -0.33 3.64
N GLU A 99 -15.25 -0.18 3.55
CA GLU A 99 -15.84 1.11 3.26
C GLU A 99 -15.53 2.07 4.41
N GLU A 100 -14.90 3.20 4.08
CA GLU A 100 -14.93 4.32 5.00
C GLU A 100 -16.25 5.03 4.74
N ARG A 101 -17.08 5.16 5.78
CA ARG A 101 -17.99 6.31 5.83
C ARG A 101 -17.08 7.54 5.86
N MET A 102 -17.25 8.42 4.86
CA MET A 102 -16.54 9.69 4.76
C MET A 102 -16.34 10.32 6.14
N VAL A 103 -15.07 10.47 6.57
CA VAL A 103 -14.77 11.40 7.65
C VAL A 103 -14.70 12.79 7.01
N THR A 104 -15.44 13.70 7.62
CA THR A 104 -15.75 15.09 7.26
C THR A 104 -14.70 15.79 6.38
N LYS A 105 -15.14 16.24 5.19
CA LYS A 105 -14.68 17.30 4.23
C LYS A 105 -13.29 17.97 4.29
N THR A 106 -12.36 17.68 5.20
CA THR A 106 -11.12 18.48 5.36
C THR A 106 -9.82 17.71 5.09
N THR A 107 -9.85 16.37 4.98
CA THR A 107 -8.62 15.59 4.69
C THR A 107 -8.88 14.53 3.62
N HIS A 108 -8.43 14.78 2.38
CA HIS A 108 -8.51 13.82 1.27
C HIS A 108 -7.39 12.76 1.30
N TYR A 109 -6.53 12.80 2.31
CA TYR A 109 -5.39 11.89 2.48
C TYR A 109 -5.72 10.76 3.45
N THR A 110 -5.24 9.55 3.15
CA THR A 110 -5.33 8.42 4.08
C THR A 110 -4.35 8.61 5.25
N PRO A 111 -4.62 8.00 6.43
CA PRO A 111 -3.65 8.03 7.53
C PRO A 111 -2.25 7.56 7.12
N THR A 112 -2.17 6.58 6.22
CA THR A 112 -0.90 6.08 5.67
C THR A 112 -0.17 7.11 4.83
N GLN A 113 -0.89 7.88 4.02
CA GLN A 113 -0.29 8.96 3.23
C GLN A 113 0.28 10.05 4.15
N LEU A 114 -0.44 10.39 5.23
CA LEU A 114 0.02 11.38 6.20
C LEU A 114 1.25 10.88 6.98
N GLU A 115 1.28 9.62 7.40
CA GLU A 115 2.46 9.04 8.08
C GLU A 115 3.68 8.99 7.16
N ARG A 116 3.49 8.60 5.89
CA ARG A 116 4.56 8.62 4.87
C ARG A 116 5.06 10.04 4.61
N LEU A 117 4.15 11.02 4.53
CA LEU A 117 4.49 12.44 4.34
C LEU A 117 5.27 13.00 5.54
N ALA A 118 4.82 12.73 6.77
CA ALA A 118 5.51 13.16 7.99
C ALA A 118 6.93 12.57 8.08
N LYS A 119 7.08 11.29 7.73
CA LYS A 119 8.40 10.65 7.65
C LYS A 119 9.29 11.31 6.60
N LEU A 120 8.77 11.55 5.40
CA LEU A 120 9.52 12.22 4.33
C LEU A 120 9.93 13.65 4.72
N SER A 121 9.02 14.41 5.33
CA SER A 121 9.26 15.76 5.86
C SER A 121 10.40 15.77 6.87
N HIS A 122 10.41 14.81 7.80
CA HIS A 122 11.48 14.64 8.77
C HIS A 122 12.82 14.27 8.09
N ASP A 123 12.81 13.27 7.20
CA ASP A 123 14.03 12.75 6.56
C ASP A 123 14.69 13.80 5.65
N LEU A 124 13.91 14.70 5.04
CA LEU A 124 14.40 15.79 4.18
C LEU A 124 14.62 17.11 4.94
N ASN A 125 14.18 17.22 6.19
CA ASN A 125 14.14 18.47 6.95
C ASN A 125 13.42 19.62 6.19
N VAL A 126 12.29 19.28 5.55
CA VAL A 126 11.44 20.19 4.77
C VAL A 126 10.02 20.13 5.33
N GLY A 127 9.29 21.25 5.37
CA GLY A 127 7.92 21.25 5.88
C GLY A 127 6.96 20.44 5.00
N GLU A 128 5.99 19.74 5.60
CA GLU A 128 4.96 19.00 4.86
C GLU A 128 4.23 19.87 3.82
N ALA A 129 3.98 21.13 4.15
CA ALA A 129 3.33 22.08 3.24
C ALA A 129 4.19 22.43 2.01
N ASP A 130 5.52 22.41 2.14
CA ASP A 130 6.44 22.65 1.02
C ASP A 130 6.44 21.44 0.09
N LEU A 131 6.50 20.22 0.64
CA LEU A 131 6.40 18.97 -0.13
C LEU A 131 5.05 18.84 -0.86
N LEU A 132 3.95 19.25 -0.22
CA LEU A 132 2.64 19.24 -0.85
C LEU A 132 2.53 20.28 -1.98
N ARG A 133 3.20 21.43 -1.84
CA ARG A 133 3.29 22.44 -2.90
C ARG A 133 4.12 21.91 -4.08
N GLU A 134 5.28 21.32 -3.82
CA GLU A 134 6.10 20.67 -4.84
C GLU A 134 5.32 19.58 -5.60
N ALA A 135 4.64 18.69 -4.87
CA ALA A 135 3.81 17.65 -5.49
C ALA A 135 2.63 18.21 -6.30
N MET A 136 2.11 19.38 -5.91
CA MET A 136 1.08 20.09 -6.67
C MET A 136 1.65 20.69 -7.96
N ASP A 137 2.79 21.38 -7.88
CA ASP A 137 3.48 21.97 -9.03
C ASP A 137 3.85 20.88 -10.05
N ASP A 138 4.40 19.75 -9.59
CA ASP A 138 4.68 18.57 -10.41
C ASP A 138 3.42 18.04 -11.12
N LEU A 139 2.29 18.01 -10.41
CA LEU A 139 1.03 17.56 -10.97
C LEU A 139 0.52 18.54 -12.03
N LEU A 140 0.62 19.85 -11.80
CA LEU A 140 0.24 20.88 -12.78
C LEU A 140 1.11 20.80 -14.03
N ILE A 141 2.42 20.65 -13.87
CA ILE A 141 3.37 20.44 -14.97
C ILE A 141 3.01 19.17 -15.75
N LYS A 142 2.75 18.06 -15.06
CA LYS A 142 2.39 16.77 -15.68
C LYS A 142 1.16 16.84 -16.57
N TYR A 143 0.20 17.71 -16.24
CA TYR A 143 -1.03 17.89 -17.01
C TYR A 143 -1.02 19.14 -17.89
N GLU A 144 0.15 19.74 -18.12
CA GLU A 144 0.35 20.94 -18.94
C GLU A 144 -0.58 22.10 -18.54
N VAL A 145 -0.88 22.21 -17.24
CA VAL A 145 -1.72 23.27 -16.70
C VAL A 145 -0.85 24.50 -16.49
N THR A 146 -0.80 25.36 -17.51
CA THR A 146 -0.13 26.66 -17.42
C THR A 146 -0.92 27.63 -16.55
N ASP A 147 -0.20 28.46 -15.80
CA ASP A 147 -0.79 29.58 -15.07
C ASP A 147 -1.55 30.49 -16.07
N PRO A 148 -2.86 30.75 -15.86
CA PRO A 148 -3.65 31.61 -16.73
C PRO A 148 -3.08 33.04 -16.86
N PHE A 149 -2.17 33.44 -15.98
CA PHE A 149 -1.51 34.75 -15.99
C PHE A 149 -0.08 34.74 -16.57
N SER A 150 0.43 33.60 -17.06
CA SER A 150 1.73 33.54 -17.74
C SER A 150 1.62 33.99 -19.21
N ARG A 151 1.48 35.31 -19.41
CA ARG A 151 1.70 36.00 -20.70
C ARG A 151 2.73 37.11 -20.54
#